data_AF-A0A950A175-F1
#
_entry.id   AF-A0A950A175-F1
#
_cell.length_a   1.000
_cell.length_b   1.000
_cell.length_c   1.000
_cell.angle_alpha   90.00
_cell.angle_beta   90.00
_cell.angle_gamma   90.00
#
_symmetry.space_group_name_H-M   'P 1'
#
loop_
_entity.id
_entity.type
_entity.pdbx_description
1 polymer ?
#
loop_
_entity_poly.entity_id
_entity_poly.type
_entity_poly.pdbx_seq_one_letter_code
_entity_poly.pdbx_strand_id
1 'polypeptide(L)'
;MSRARSLLVSVAVGLALAAIAQPSPVRIARSSAATSAPVITLGGPASTHPISPGFLGLSIEYFAIPSYAGTDPNNIDPVFVQLVRNLTDGQPPDLRIGGDTTDSTWWPVPGTSVPAGIKEALTPEWAAITRALATTLQARLTLGINLEADSTTIAGTEA
;
A
#
# COMPACT_ATOMS: atom_id res chain seq x y z
N MET A 1 -50.23 26.83 -80.15
CA MET A 1 -48.91 26.24 -80.48
C MET A 1 -47.83 27.27 -80.12
N SER A 2 -46.69 26.85 -79.54
CA SER A 2 -45.48 27.65 -79.21
C SER A 2 -45.16 27.94 -77.72
N ARG A 3 -44.95 26.90 -76.89
CA ARG A 3 -44.24 27.05 -75.59
C ARG A 3 -43.31 25.88 -75.20
N ALA A 4 -43.03 24.93 -76.09
CA ALA A 4 -42.37 23.67 -75.70
C ALA A 4 -40.87 23.57 -76.01
N ARG A 5 -40.25 24.56 -76.67
CA ARG A 5 -38.85 24.43 -77.16
C ARG A 5 -37.77 25.11 -76.30
N SER A 6 -38.13 25.95 -75.34
CA SER A 6 -37.13 26.75 -74.58
C SER A 6 -36.74 26.17 -73.21
N LEU A 7 -37.31 25.04 -72.77
CA LEU A 7 -37.05 24.46 -71.44
C LEU A 7 -36.02 23.32 -71.43
N LEU A 8 -35.66 22.76 -72.59
CA LEU A 8 -34.79 21.57 -72.67
C LEU A 8 -33.29 21.90 -72.71
N VAL A 9 -32.89 23.13 -73.07
CA VAL A 9 -31.46 23.49 -73.17
C VAL A 9 -30.86 23.88 -71.81
N SER A 10 -31.66 24.38 -70.86
CA SER A 10 -31.17 24.86 -69.57
C SER A 10 -30.88 23.75 -68.55
N VAL A 11 -31.47 22.57 -68.69
CA VAL A 11 -31.27 21.45 -67.75
C VAL A 11 -29.99 20.67 -68.03
N ALA A 12 -29.55 20.59 -69.29
CA ALA A 12 -28.36 19.83 -69.67
C ALA A 12 -27.04 20.50 -69.24
N VAL A 13 -26.98 21.84 -69.19
CA VAL A 13 -25.75 22.56 -68.80
C VAL A 13 -25.58 22.62 -67.27
N GLY A 14 -26.67 22.66 -66.50
CA GLY A 14 -26.60 22.67 -65.04
C GLY A 14 -26.11 21.34 -64.43
N LEU A 15 -26.42 20.20 -65.07
CA LEU A 15 -25.99 18.88 -64.60
C LEU A 15 -24.54 18.52 -64.97
N ALA A 16 -23.97 19.16 -66.00
CA ALA A 16 -22.57 18.92 -66.38
C ALA A 16 -21.56 19.65 -65.49
N LEU A 17 -21.93 20.76 -64.85
CA LEU A 17 -21.04 21.52 -63.95
C LEU A 17 -21.07 21.05 -62.49
N ALA A 18 -22.10 20.31 -62.07
CA ALA A 18 -22.18 19.75 -60.71
C ALA A 18 -21.32 18.50 -60.50
N ALA A 19 -20.81 17.89 -61.58
CA ALA A 19 -19.98 16.67 -61.52
C ALA A 19 -18.48 16.95 -61.24
N ILE A 20 -18.02 18.20 -61.32
CA ILE A 20 -16.59 18.55 -61.23
C ILE A 20 -16.19 18.99 -59.80
N ALA A 21 -17.17 19.26 -58.92
CA ALA A 21 -16.94 19.83 -57.59
C ALA A 21 -17.15 18.82 -56.45
N GLN A 22 -16.87 17.53 -56.66
CA GLN A 22 -16.80 16.60 -55.53
C GLN A 22 -15.39 16.65 -54.94
N PRO A 23 -15.18 17.26 -53.75
CA PRO A 23 -13.90 17.18 -53.08
C PRO A 23 -13.64 15.71 -52.75
N SER A 24 -12.61 15.15 -53.37
CA SER A 24 -12.11 13.83 -53.00
C SER A 24 -11.82 13.83 -51.50
N PRO A 25 -12.42 12.92 -50.70
CA PRO A 25 -12.12 12.86 -49.28
C PRO A 25 -10.65 12.48 -49.13
N VAL A 26 -9.82 13.44 -48.71
CA VAL A 26 -8.46 13.17 -48.28
C VAL A 26 -8.56 12.31 -47.03
N ARG A 27 -8.42 10.99 -47.23
CA ARG A 27 -8.31 10.05 -46.12
C ARG A 27 -6.95 10.29 -45.48
N ILE A 28 -6.93 11.10 -44.43
CA ILE A 28 -5.79 11.13 -43.50
C ILE A 28 -5.78 9.77 -42.83
N ALA A 29 -4.92 8.88 -43.32
CA ALA A 29 -4.62 7.64 -42.64
C ALA A 29 -4.03 8.03 -41.28
N ARG A 30 -4.82 7.90 -40.21
CA ARG A 30 -4.26 7.87 -38.87
C ARG A 30 -3.34 6.65 -38.85
N SER A 31 -2.04 6.89 -38.90
CA SER A 31 -1.07 5.87 -38.54
C SER A 31 -1.29 5.57 -37.06
N SER A 32 -2.21 4.64 -36.80
CA SER A 32 -2.27 3.95 -35.53
C SER A 32 -1.09 3.00 -35.54
N ALA A 33 0.11 3.54 -35.35
CA ALA A 33 1.22 2.74 -34.86
C ALA A 33 0.73 2.21 -33.51
N ALA A 34 0.16 1.01 -33.53
CA ALA A 34 -0.13 0.27 -32.31
C ALA A 34 1.23 0.14 -31.62
N THR A 35 1.43 0.92 -30.56
CA THR A 35 2.54 0.70 -29.67
C THR A 35 2.29 -0.67 -29.07
N SER A 36 2.89 -1.71 -29.65
CA SER A 36 2.83 -3.05 -29.09
C SER A 36 3.36 -2.95 -27.67
N ALA A 37 2.47 -3.09 -26.69
CA ALA A 37 2.89 -3.11 -25.30
C ALA A 37 3.94 -4.22 -25.15
N PRO A 38 5.07 -3.96 -24.48
CA PRO A 38 6.06 -5.00 -24.25
C PRO A 38 5.39 -6.16 -23.51
N VAL A 39 5.41 -7.35 -24.11
CA VAL A 39 4.95 -8.58 -23.48
C VAL A 39 6.12 -9.18 -22.74
N ILE A 40 6.03 -9.24 -21.41
CA ILE A 40 6.98 -9.97 -20.57
C ILE A 40 6.45 -11.38 -20.39
N THR A 41 7.14 -12.36 -20.95
CA THR A 41 6.88 -13.77 -20.69
C THR A 41 7.70 -14.21 -19.49
N LEU A 42 7.03 -14.55 -18.40
CA LEU A 42 7.67 -15.21 -17.26
C LEU A 42 7.91 -16.68 -17.63
N GLY A 43 9.18 -17.07 -17.75
CA GLY A 43 9.59 -18.45 -18.03
C GLY A 43 9.95 -19.22 -16.75
N GLY A 44 9.97 -20.55 -16.85
CA GLY A 44 10.35 -21.46 -15.76
C GLY A 44 9.16 -22.15 -15.08
N PRO A 45 9.39 -23.20 -14.28
CA PRO A 45 8.33 -23.75 -13.44
C PRO A 45 7.87 -22.69 -12.45
N ALA A 46 6.55 -22.59 -12.21
CA ALA A 46 6.03 -21.74 -11.15
C ALA A 46 6.73 -22.08 -9.82
N SER A 47 7.01 -21.08 -8.99
CA SER A 47 7.46 -21.34 -7.62
C SER A 47 6.49 -22.32 -6.97
N THR A 48 7.01 -23.44 -6.48
CA THR A 48 6.21 -24.42 -5.74
C THR A 48 5.94 -23.98 -4.30
N HIS A 49 6.61 -22.92 -3.85
CA HIS A 49 6.41 -22.35 -2.52
C HIS A 49 5.47 -21.14 -2.65
N PRO A 50 4.20 -21.26 -2.23
CA PRO A 50 3.33 -20.10 -2.13
C PRO A 50 3.86 -19.15 -1.06
N ILE A 51 3.63 -17.85 -1.24
CA ILE A 51 3.84 -16.88 -0.16
C ILE A 51 2.81 -17.21 0.93
N SER A 52 3.29 -17.49 2.13
CA SER A 52 2.41 -17.82 3.26
C SER A 52 1.45 -16.67 3.57
N PRO A 53 0.19 -16.94 3.92
CA PRO A 53 -0.70 -15.92 4.49
C PRO A 53 -0.04 -15.23 5.70
N GLY A 54 -0.21 -13.91 5.82
CA GLY A 54 0.40 -13.13 6.89
C GLY A 54 1.93 -12.96 6.77
N PHE A 55 2.51 -13.21 5.59
CA PHE A 55 3.95 -13.01 5.35
C PHE A 55 4.40 -11.56 5.57
N LEU A 56 3.54 -10.59 5.24
CA LEU A 56 3.86 -9.19 5.44
C LEU A 56 3.85 -8.86 6.94
N GLY A 57 4.96 -8.28 7.40
CA GLY A 57 5.11 -7.78 8.75
C GLY A 57 5.69 -6.36 8.77
N LEU A 58 5.59 -5.73 9.95
CA LEU A 58 6.10 -4.39 10.21
C LEU A 58 7.04 -4.44 11.42
N SER A 59 8.11 -3.64 11.39
CA SER A 59 8.99 -3.42 12.54
C SER A 59 8.76 -2.01 13.07
N ILE A 60 8.52 -1.88 14.37
CA ILE A 60 8.27 -0.61 15.06
C ILE A 60 9.14 -0.55 16.32
N GLU A 61 9.77 0.60 16.56
CA GLU A 61 10.54 0.83 17.79
C GLU A 61 9.62 0.98 19.02
N TYR A 62 10.12 0.71 20.23
CA TYR A 62 9.29 0.70 21.45
C TYR A 62 8.54 2.02 21.69
N PHE A 63 9.24 3.14 21.59
CA PHE A 63 8.70 4.50 21.77
C PHE A 63 7.66 4.90 20.70
N ALA A 64 7.66 4.23 19.55
CA ALA A 64 6.82 4.62 18.43
C ALA A 64 5.39 4.07 18.55
N ILE A 65 5.15 3.07 19.39
CA ILE A 65 3.81 2.48 19.57
C ILE A 65 2.77 3.55 19.96
N PRO A 66 2.96 4.38 21.01
CA PRO A 66 1.95 5.39 21.35
C PRO A 66 1.79 6.48 20.29
N SER A 67 2.83 6.73 19.48
CA SER A 67 2.79 7.73 18.40
C SER A 67 1.94 7.27 17.22
N TYR A 68 1.86 5.96 16.97
CA TYR A 68 1.07 5.39 15.88
C TYR A 68 -0.30 4.87 16.34
N ALA A 69 -0.35 4.20 17.49
CA ALA A 69 -1.56 3.57 18.00
C ALA A 69 -2.43 4.52 18.84
N GLY A 70 -1.90 5.68 19.22
CA GLY A 70 -2.50 6.56 20.23
C GLY A 70 -2.13 6.15 21.65
N THR A 71 -2.65 6.91 22.61
CA THR A 71 -2.30 6.77 24.04
C THR A 71 -3.41 6.17 24.90
N ASP A 72 -4.61 5.90 24.35
CA ASP A 72 -5.71 5.27 25.07
C ASP A 72 -5.92 3.83 24.55
N PRO A 73 -5.71 2.79 25.38
CA PRO A 73 -5.92 1.41 24.95
C PRO A 73 -7.37 1.09 24.58
N ASN A 74 -8.34 1.91 24.97
CA ASN A 74 -9.74 1.76 24.59
C ASN A 74 -10.09 2.47 23.26
N ASN A 75 -9.17 3.25 22.72
CA ASN A 75 -9.36 4.06 21.53
C ASN A 75 -8.08 4.10 20.67
N ILE A 76 -7.76 2.95 20.07
CA ILE A 76 -6.62 2.81 19.15
C ILE A 76 -6.88 3.60 17.86
N ASP A 77 -5.86 4.31 17.37
CA ASP A 77 -5.94 5.14 16.17
C ASP A 77 -6.47 4.33 14.96
N PRO A 78 -7.69 4.63 14.47
CA PRO A 78 -8.29 3.89 13.37
C PRO A 78 -7.56 4.12 12.04
N VAL A 79 -6.86 5.25 11.87
CA VAL A 79 -6.09 5.55 10.64
C VAL A 79 -4.90 4.61 10.53
N PHE A 80 -4.15 4.45 11.62
CA PHE A 80 -3.03 3.52 11.64
C PHE A 80 -3.48 2.08 11.43
N VAL A 81 -4.56 1.65 12.10
CA VAL A 81 -5.15 0.32 11.89
C VAL A 81 -5.55 0.09 10.43
N GLN A 82 -6.19 1.07 9.79
CA GLN A 82 -6.60 0.94 8.39
C GLN A 82 -5.40 0.91 7.44
N LEU A 83 -4.36 1.70 7.70
CA LEU A 83 -3.12 1.64 6.94
C LEU A 83 -2.51 0.24 6.97
N VAL A 84 -2.36 -0.35 8.16
CA VAL A 84 -1.80 -1.69 8.30
C VAL A 84 -2.67 -2.72 7.56
N ARG A 85 -4.00 -2.66 7.72
CA ARG A 85 -4.92 -3.55 7.00
C ARG A 85 -4.81 -3.42 5.48
N ASN A 86 -4.59 -2.22 4.96
CA ASN A 86 -4.40 -2.00 3.52
C ASN A 86 -3.09 -2.62 3.02
N LEU A 87 -2.03 -2.58 3.83
CA LEU A 87 -0.75 -3.19 3.48
C LEU A 87 -0.82 -4.72 3.52
N THR A 88 -1.57 -5.28 4.46
CA THR A 88 -1.66 -6.74 4.65
C THR A 88 -2.79 -7.39 3.84
N ASP A 89 -3.52 -6.62 3.02
CA ASP A 89 -4.75 -7.08 2.36
C ASP A 89 -5.73 -7.73 3.36
N GLY A 90 -5.85 -7.11 4.53
CA GLY A 90 -6.69 -7.57 5.64
C GLY A 90 -6.16 -8.80 6.40
N GLN A 91 -5.04 -9.40 5.99
CA GLN A 91 -4.44 -10.52 6.72
C GLN A 91 -3.85 -10.06 8.05
N PRO A 92 -3.82 -10.93 9.08
CA PRO A 92 -3.07 -10.68 10.31
C PRO A 92 -1.57 -10.41 10.02
N PRO A 93 -1.01 -9.26 10.42
CA PRO A 93 0.41 -8.98 10.27
C PRO A 93 1.26 -9.68 11.33
N ASP A 94 2.55 -9.83 11.04
CA ASP A 94 3.58 -9.93 12.07
C ASP A 94 4.03 -8.52 12.48
N LEU A 95 3.98 -8.19 13.77
CA LEU A 95 4.44 -6.93 14.31
C LEU A 95 5.65 -7.16 15.22
N ARG A 96 6.82 -6.79 14.71
CA ARG A 96 8.06 -6.80 15.49
C ARG A 96 8.22 -5.49 16.22
N ILE A 97 8.37 -5.53 17.53
CA ILE A 97 8.61 -4.37 18.39
C ILE A 97 10.04 -4.40 18.90
N GLY A 98 10.79 -3.33 18.63
CA GLY A 98 12.18 -3.17 19.04
C GLY A 98 13.02 -2.55 17.93
N GLY A 99 14.34 -2.74 18.03
CA GLY A 99 15.34 -2.12 17.16
C GLY A 99 16.43 -1.53 18.03
N ASP A 100 16.98 -0.40 17.62
CA ASP A 100 18.00 0.29 18.43
C ASP A 100 17.42 0.74 19.79
N THR A 101 16.10 0.94 19.87
CA THR A 101 15.46 1.34 21.13
C THR A 101 15.28 0.19 22.11
N THR A 102 15.40 -1.06 21.67
CA THR A 102 15.38 -2.22 22.58
C THR A 102 16.43 -2.07 23.68
N ASP A 103 17.64 -1.66 23.30
CA ASP A 103 18.78 -1.63 24.21
C ASP A 103 18.71 -0.49 25.24
N SER A 104 17.90 0.54 24.95
CA SER A 104 17.66 1.68 25.84
C SER A 104 16.25 1.72 26.45
N THR A 105 15.49 0.63 26.31
CA THR A 105 14.18 0.43 26.93
C THR A 105 14.27 -0.72 27.92
N TRP A 106 13.52 -0.69 29.02
CA TRP A 106 13.47 -1.82 29.96
C TRP A 106 12.10 -2.01 30.58
N TRP A 107 11.80 -3.24 30.97
CA TRP A 107 10.68 -3.55 31.86
C TRP A 107 11.08 -3.37 33.34
N PRO A 108 10.42 -2.50 34.11
CA PRO A 108 10.74 -2.33 35.53
C PRO A 108 10.55 -3.60 36.36
N VAL A 109 11.64 -4.10 36.95
CA VAL A 109 11.64 -5.28 37.83
C VAL A 109 11.71 -4.84 39.30
N PRO A 110 10.77 -5.25 40.17
CA PRO A 110 10.80 -4.91 41.60
C PRO A 110 12.11 -5.35 42.26
N GLY A 111 12.76 -4.42 42.98
CA GLY A 111 14.02 -4.69 43.67
C GLY A 111 15.26 -4.64 42.79
N THR A 112 15.13 -4.32 41.51
CA THR A 112 16.26 -4.14 40.58
C THR A 112 16.47 -2.65 40.30
N SER A 113 17.74 -2.21 40.32
CA SER A 113 18.10 -0.85 39.89
C SER A 113 17.93 -0.69 38.39
N VAL A 114 17.57 0.50 37.93
CA VAL A 114 17.52 0.84 36.50
C VAL A 114 18.88 0.54 35.84
N PRO A 115 18.94 -0.23 34.74
CA PRO A 115 20.18 -0.45 34.01
C PRO A 115 20.79 0.85 33.48
N ALA A 116 22.11 0.83 33.25
CA ALA A 116 22.78 1.92 32.57
C ALA A 116 22.27 2.06 31.12
N GLY A 117 22.24 3.28 30.58
CA GLY A 117 21.86 3.51 29.17
C GLY A 117 20.37 3.57 28.90
N ILE A 118 19.52 3.22 29.87
CA ILE A 118 18.07 3.31 29.74
C ILE A 118 17.61 4.75 29.54
N LYS A 119 16.76 4.93 28.52
CA LYS A 119 16.07 6.19 28.20
C LYS A 119 14.60 6.13 28.57
N GLU A 120 13.98 4.96 28.49
CA GLU A 120 12.54 4.80 28.73
C GLU A 120 12.23 3.52 29.51
N ALA A 121 11.35 3.65 30.50
CA ALA A 121 10.79 2.52 31.23
C ALA A 121 9.43 2.16 30.64
N LEU A 122 9.24 0.88 30.31
CA LEU A 122 7.92 0.41 29.87
C LEU A 122 6.93 0.46 31.02
N THR A 123 5.70 0.86 30.69
CA THR A 123 4.62 1.02 31.66
C THR A 123 3.52 0.00 31.43
N PRO A 124 2.68 -0.27 32.45
CA PRO A 124 1.46 -1.05 32.25
C PRO A 124 0.53 -0.45 31.18
N GLU A 125 0.51 0.88 31.03
CA GLU A 125 -0.26 1.57 30.00
C GLU A 125 0.29 1.28 28.60
N TRP A 126 1.60 1.35 28.41
CA TRP A 126 2.24 0.95 27.14
C TRP A 126 1.86 -0.51 26.79
N ALA A 127 1.92 -1.43 27.75
CA ALA A 127 1.55 -2.82 27.55
C ALA A 127 0.07 -2.97 27.17
N ALA A 128 -0.82 -2.17 27.77
CA ALA A 128 -2.24 -2.16 27.44
C ALA A 128 -2.49 -1.65 26.00
N ILE A 129 -1.83 -0.57 25.59
CA ILE A 129 -1.92 -0.02 24.22
C ILE A 129 -1.41 -1.05 23.21
N THR A 130 -0.24 -1.62 23.44
CA THR A 130 0.36 -2.66 22.57
C THR A 130 -0.57 -3.86 22.44
N ARG A 131 -1.17 -4.33 23.55
CA ARG A 131 -2.14 -5.44 23.53
C ARG A 131 -3.40 -5.07 22.75
N ALA A 132 -3.93 -3.87 22.93
CA ALA A 132 -5.13 -3.41 22.24
C ALA A 132 -4.90 -3.27 20.73
N LEU A 133 -3.75 -2.71 20.32
CA LEU A 133 -3.33 -2.67 18.92
C LEU A 133 -3.23 -4.08 18.32
N ALA A 134 -2.49 -4.98 19.00
CA ALA A 134 -2.30 -6.35 18.53
C ALA A 134 -3.64 -7.09 18.40
N THR A 135 -4.54 -6.92 19.36
CA THR A 135 -5.88 -7.52 19.31
C THR A 135 -6.71 -6.96 18.15
N THR A 136 -6.66 -5.65 17.92
CA THR A 136 -7.40 -4.97 16.84
C THR A 136 -6.94 -5.39 15.45
N LEU A 137 -5.64 -5.65 15.30
CA LEU A 137 -5.02 -6.14 14.07
C LEU A 137 -4.98 -7.67 13.95
N GLN A 138 -5.32 -8.39 15.03
CA GLN A 138 -5.07 -9.83 15.19
C GLN A 138 -3.59 -10.19 14.96
N ALA A 139 -2.68 -9.26 15.25
CA ALA A 139 -1.28 -9.37 14.92
C ALA A 139 -0.57 -10.45 15.75
N ARG A 140 0.41 -11.11 15.13
CA ARG A 140 1.43 -11.87 15.87
C ARG A 140 2.49 -10.88 16.34
N LEU A 141 2.93 -11.00 17.58
CA LEU A 141 3.94 -10.09 18.14
C LEU A 141 5.30 -10.79 18.23
N THR A 142 6.34 -10.06 17.83
CA THR A 142 7.74 -10.41 18.08
C THR A 142 8.37 -9.29 18.90
N LEU A 143 8.63 -9.51 20.18
CA LEU A 143 9.18 -8.48 21.08
C LEU A 143 10.70 -8.63 21.23
N GLY A 144 11.43 -7.53 21.11
CA GLY A 144 12.87 -7.48 21.40
C GLY A 144 13.14 -7.43 22.90
N ILE A 145 14.15 -8.17 23.35
CA ILE A 145 14.61 -8.20 24.75
C ILE A 145 15.87 -7.36 24.88
N ASN A 146 15.97 -6.55 25.93
CA ASN A 146 17.14 -5.74 26.22
C ASN A 146 18.30 -6.59 26.76
N LEU A 147 19.20 -6.98 25.85
CA LEU A 147 20.42 -7.69 26.19
C LEU A 147 21.59 -6.75 26.50
N GLU A 148 21.53 -5.47 26.11
CA GLU A 148 22.55 -4.47 26.49
C GLU A 148 22.57 -4.21 28.00
N ALA A 149 21.44 -4.41 28.68
CA ALA A 149 21.35 -4.31 30.14
C ALA A 149 22.24 -5.33 30.90
N ASP A 150 22.81 -6.34 30.21
CA ASP A 150 23.70 -7.37 30.76
C ASP A 150 23.18 -8.00 32.07
N SER A 151 21.88 -8.34 32.07
CA SER A 151 21.18 -8.82 33.26
C SER A 151 20.24 -9.97 32.92
N THR A 152 20.55 -11.16 33.43
CA THR A 152 19.71 -12.35 33.29
C THR A 152 18.35 -12.18 33.96
N THR A 153 18.26 -11.35 35.01
CA THR A 153 16.98 -11.07 35.70
C THR A 153 16.06 -10.23 34.82
N ILE A 154 16.62 -9.23 34.13
CA ILE A 154 15.84 -8.36 33.24
C ILE A 154 15.45 -9.12 31.98
N ALA A 155 16.41 -9.79 31.33
CA ALA A 155 16.13 -10.62 30.16
C ALA A 155 15.10 -11.72 30.46
N GLY A 156 15.15 -12.33 31.64
CA GLY A 156 14.17 -13.32 32.08
C GLY A 156 12.80 -12.75 32.44
N THR A 157 12.68 -11.45 32.69
CA THR A 157 11.38 -10.78 32.89
C THR A 157 10.74 -10.36 31.58
N GLU A 158 11.55 -10.07 30.56
CA GLU A 158 11.09 -9.62 29.23
C GLU A 158 10.74 -10.78 28.28
N ALA A 159 11.12 -12.03 28.61
CA ALA A 159 10.86 -13.25 27.84
C ALA A 159 9.60 -13.99 28.29
#